data_AF-A0A3D0DKH2-F1
#
_entry.id   AF-A0A3D0DKH2-F1
#
_cell.length_a   1.000
_cell.length_b   1.000
_cell.length_c   1.000
_cell.angle_alpha   90.00
_cell.angle_beta   90.00
_cell.angle_gamma   90.00
#
_symmetry.space_group_name_H-M   'P 1'
#
loop_
_entity.id
_entity.type
_entity.pdbx_description
1 polymer ?
#
loop_
_entity_poly.entity_id
_entity_poly.type
_entity_poly.pdbx_seq_one_letter_code
_entity_poly.pdbx_strand_id
1 'polypeptide(L)'
;MRYPEPLKKGGTIGFIAPSFGCAIEPYKTRFENAIRLFEQMGYKIWLGPNCYSDSGIGISNKPSLCGAELNAAMTDSGADSDVIITCGGGELMCEVVPFIDFDAIKKSRPKWYMGYSDNTNYVFLSAVLADTAAIYGPCAPAFGREPWHKSVEDAFKLLSGEIDTVTGYDMWEKEEYDEDSDDFSEKSQAETDPLTPYQVNERTVNQYYLPENNNGTVSGDDFKERIEIKGRLLGGCLDLLSLLVGTKYDRVNEFLEKYRDDGIIWFIESCDLDMLSMRRALWQMREAGWFRYVKGFMFGRPLHFGEEALGVNQYSAVTDILKELNVPIVMDLDIGHLPPMMPIICGTLADVSFTGNMTQIRYDFEDKNNSSEDKIDNKSDDIKVFDREKDSVLADFLEHNRKSEAVCYVDGSFDKASGRYACGVILLHNGQLIEISKSFQDEELKTMWNVAGEIEGSMHAIKYCVDHGIKSLDMYYDYEGIEKWAVGLWKTNKEGTKAYKRFYDEAAKELTVHFHKVKGHSGNMGNDKADELARAALGI
;
A
#
# COMPACT_ATOMS: atom_id res chain seq x y z
N MET A 1 -17.49 2.31 -12.16
CA MET A 1 -16.05 2.12 -12.44
C MET A 1 -15.88 0.64 -12.73
N ARG A 2 -15.06 0.29 -13.71
CA ARG A 2 -14.81 -1.09 -14.11
C ARG A 2 -13.48 -1.52 -13.52
N TYR A 3 -13.50 -2.56 -12.70
CA TYR A 3 -12.31 -3.10 -12.06
C TYR A 3 -11.84 -4.34 -12.83
N PRO A 4 -10.56 -4.38 -13.25
CA PRO A 4 -9.99 -5.58 -13.84
C PRO A 4 -9.88 -6.75 -12.85
N GLU A 5 -9.89 -7.97 -13.37
CA GLU A 5 -9.59 -9.17 -12.59
C GLU A 5 -8.12 -9.16 -12.12
N PRO A 6 -7.82 -9.57 -10.88
CA PRO A 6 -6.45 -9.68 -10.39
C PRO A 6 -5.61 -10.70 -11.16
N LEU A 7 -4.28 -10.51 -11.17
CA LEU A 7 -3.33 -11.49 -11.73
C LEU A 7 -3.38 -12.80 -10.93
N LYS A 8 -3.87 -13.86 -11.57
CA LYS A 8 -3.94 -15.20 -10.97
C LYS A 8 -2.60 -15.92 -11.05
N LYS A 9 -2.34 -16.80 -10.09
CA LYS A 9 -1.15 -17.67 -10.09
C LYS A 9 -1.08 -18.48 -11.40
N GLY A 10 0.05 -18.40 -12.10
CA GLY A 10 0.21 -19.03 -13.42
C GLY A 10 -0.44 -18.27 -14.60
N GLY A 11 -0.98 -17.08 -14.34
CA GLY A 11 -1.51 -16.17 -15.36
C GLY A 11 -0.41 -15.57 -16.25
N THR A 12 -0.82 -14.77 -17.22
CA THR A 12 0.08 -14.15 -18.19
C THR A 12 0.26 -12.66 -17.91
N ILE A 13 1.51 -12.24 -17.66
CA ILE A 13 1.90 -10.83 -17.55
C ILE A 13 2.27 -10.34 -18.95
N GLY A 14 1.57 -9.31 -19.42
CA GLY A 14 1.92 -8.63 -20.65
C GLY A 14 2.81 -7.41 -20.39
N PHE A 15 3.78 -7.19 -21.26
CA PHE A 15 4.60 -5.99 -21.27
C PHE A 15 4.41 -5.23 -22.57
N ILE A 16 4.33 -3.90 -22.48
CA ILE A 16 4.23 -3.00 -23.64
C ILE A 16 5.06 -1.74 -23.41
N ALA A 17 5.39 -1.03 -24.49
CA ALA A 17 6.16 0.20 -24.44
C ALA A 17 5.42 1.32 -25.20
N PRO A 18 4.28 1.83 -24.68
CA PRO A 18 3.60 2.94 -25.31
C PRO A 18 4.40 4.25 -25.17
N SER A 19 5.25 4.35 -24.15
CA SER A 19 6.31 5.35 -24.04
C SER A 19 7.68 4.67 -24.23
N PHE A 20 8.69 4.80 -23.38
CA PHE A 20 9.99 4.13 -23.56
C PHE A 20 9.94 2.60 -23.50
N GLY A 21 10.80 1.98 -24.31
CA GLY A 21 11.12 0.56 -24.28
C GLY A 21 12.39 0.28 -23.48
N CYS A 22 12.65 -1.00 -23.18
CA CYS A 22 13.82 -1.47 -22.45
C CYS A 22 14.98 -1.81 -23.40
N ALA A 23 15.31 -0.89 -24.31
CA ALA A 23 16.34 -1.09 -25.34
C ALA A 23 17.75 -0.74 -24.86
N ILE A 24 17.87 0.13 -23.86
CA ILE A 24 19.14 0.68 -23.35
C ILE A 24 19.38 0.28 -21.89
N GLU A 25 20.63 0.33 -21.44
CA GLU A 25 20.96 0.12 -20.02
C GLU A 25 20.62 1.37 -19.17
N PRO A 26 20.27 1.21 -17.88
CA PRO A 26 20.09 -0.06 -17.16
C PRO A 26 18.70 -0.71 -17.36
N TYR A 27 17.81 -0.10 -18.15
CA TYR A 27 16.43 -0.58 -18.36
C TYR A 27 16.40 -2.00 -18.93
N LYS A 28 17.31 -2.30 -19.86
CA LYS A 28 17.40 -3.62 -20.51
C LYS A 28 17.76 -4.71 -19.50
N THR A 29 18.88 -4.58 -18.79
CA THR A 29 19.30 -5.60 -17.81
C THR A 29 18.25 -5.81 -16.72
N ARG A 30 17.69 -4.72 -16.20
CA ARG A 30 16.61 -4.79 -15.21
C ARG A 30 15.37 -5.50 -15.75
N PHE A 31 14.92 -5.17 -16.96
CA PHE A 31 13.75 -5.79 -17.55
C PHE A 31 13.93 -7.29 -17.84
N GLU A 32 15.10 -7.67 -18.38
CA GLU A 32 15.44 -9.08 -18.59
C GLU A 32 15.44 -9.85 -17.26
N ASN A 33 15.93 -9.24 -16.18
CA ASN A 33 15.88 -9.85 -14.86
C ASN A 33 14.45 -9.94 -14.30
N ALA A 34 13.62 -8.93 -14.51
CA ALA A 34 12.20 -8.93 -14.11
C ALA A 34 11.45 -10.10 -14.78
N ILE A 35 11.62 -10.28 -16.09
CA ILE A 35 11.07 -11.41 -16.85
C ILE A 35 11.48 -12.74 -16.22
N ARG A 36 12.79 -12.92 -15.97
CA ARG A 36 13.33 -14.14 -15.34
C ARG A 36 12.67 -14.41 -13.98
N LEU A 37 12.52 -13.39 -13.14
CA LEU A 37 11.90 -13.53 -11.81
C LEU A 37 10.42 -13.92 -11.92
N PHE A 38 9.66 -13.29 -12.82
CA PHE A 38 8.26 -13.65 -13.04
C PHE A 38 8.08 -15.07 -13.58
N GLU A 39 8.93 -15.52 -14.50
CA GLU A 39 8.93 -16.90 -14.99
C GLU A 39 9.26 -17.90 -13.87
N GLN A 40 10.21 -17.57 -12.98
CA GLN A 40 10.53 -18.38 -11.80
C GLN A 40 9.37 -18.45 -10.80
N MET A 41 8.56 -17.40 -10.69
CA MET A 41 7.31 -17.39 -9.92
C MET A 41 6.17 -18.18 -10.60
N GLY A 42 6.38 -18.65 -11.83
CA GLY A 42 5.46 -19.48 -12.60
C GLY A 42 4.51 -18.71 -13.52
N TYR A 43 4.72 -17.43 -13.75
CA TYR A 43 3.92 -16.64 -14.69
C TYR A 43 4.37 -16.85 -16.13
N LYS A 44 3.41 -16.73 -17.05
CA LYS A 44 3.69 -16.65 -18.49
C LYS A 44 3.96 -15.20 -18.86
N ILE A 45 4.76 -15.00 -19.90
CA ILE A 45 5.13 -13.68 -20.38
C ILE A 45 4.60 -13.46 -21.79
N TRP A 46 3.95 -12.31 -22.01
CA TRP A 46 3.61 -11.81 -23.33
C TRP A 46 4.37 -10.49 -23.57
N LEU A 47 5.16 -10.44 -24.64
CA LEU A 47 5.93 -9.25 -24.99
C LEU A 47 5.29 -8.54 -26.17
N GLY A 48 4.97 -7.26 -25.97
CA GLY A 48 4.59 -6.36 -27.04
C GLY A 48 5.75 -6.11 -28.02
N PRO A 49 5.45 -5.79 -29.29
CA PRO A 49 6.46 -5.58 -30.32
C PRO A 49 7.44 -4.43 -30.04
N ASN A 50 7.09 -3.48 -29.16
CA ASN A 50 7.91 -2.30 -28.89
C ASN A 50 8.76 -2.42 -27.60
N CYS A 51 8.66 -3.52 -26.83
CA CYS A 51 9.34 -3.69 -25.54
C CYS A 51 10.86 -3.44 -25.60
N TYR A 52 11.51 -3.68 -26.74
CA TYR A 52 12.94 -3.46 -26.94
C TYR A 52 13.22 -2.43 -28.05
N SER A 53 12.28 -1.54 -28.36
CA SER A 53 12.46 -0.49 -29.38
C SER A 53 12.93 0.83 -28.76
N ASP A 54 13.87 1.47 -29.45
CA ASP A 54 14.41 2.82 -29.21
C ASP A 54 14.31 3.70 -30.47
N SER A 55 13.43 3.35 -31.40
CA SER A 55 13.33 3.99 -32.71
C SER A 55 12.44 5.23 -32.74
N GLY A 56 11.74 5.51 -31.64
CA GLY A 56 10.89 6.68 -31.45
C GLY A 56 11.68 7.92 -30.99
N ILE A 57 10.99 9.05 -30.90
CA ILE A 57 11.51 10.29 -30.33
C ILE A 57 10.74 10.52 -29.03
N GLY A 58 11.40 10.47 -27.87
CA GLY A 58 10.74 10.62 -26.56
C GLY A 58 9.80 9.46 -26.18
N ILE A 59 9.74 8.40 -26.99
CA ILE A 59 8.96 7.15 -26.82
C ILE A 59 9.69 6.00 -27.55
N SER A 60 9.22 4.76 -27.41
CA SER A 60 9.86 3.54 -27.95
C SER A 60 9.87 3.47 -29.47
N ASN A 61 8.80 3.92 -30.13
CA ASN A 61 8.58 3.75 -31.57
C ASN A 61 7.69 4.87 -32.13
N LYS A 62 7.27 4.78 -33.39
CA LYS A 62 6.31 5.73 -33.97
C LYS A 62 5.02 5.76 -33.14
N PRO A 63 4.40 6.92 -32.90
CA PRO A 63 3.21 7.01 -32.05
C PRO A 63 2.06 6.08 -32.47
N SER A 64 1.87 5.88 -33.77
CA SER A 64 0.87 4.95 -34.31
C SER A 64 1.13 3.47 -33.96
N LEU A 65 2.40 3.08 -33.85
CA LEU A 65 2.79 1.70 -33.48
C LEU A 65 2.69 1.47 -31.97
N CYS A 66 3.05 2.47 -31.17
CA CYS A 66 2.81 2.49 -29.73
C CYS A 66 1.31 2.40 -29.41
N GLY A 67 0.47 3.18 -30.11
CA GLY A 67 -0.98 3.14 -29.96
C GLY A 67 -1.59 1.81 -30.42
N ALA A 68 -1.10 1.24 -31.52
CA ALA A 68 -1.54 -0.07 -32.00
C ALA A 68 -1.20 -1.20 -31.01
N GLU A 69 0.00 -1.18 -30.43
CA GLU A 69 0.40 -2.12 -29.38
C GLU A 69 -0.50 -2.00 -28.14
N LEU A 70 -0.76 -0.77 -27.68
CA LEU A 70 -1.63 -0.53 -26.53
C LEU A 70 -3.06 -1.03 -26.80
N ASN A 71 -3.63 -0.72 -27.97
CA ASN A 71 -4.95 -1.20 -28.34
C ASN A 71 -5.00 -2.74 -28.41
N ALA A 72 -3.96 -3.39 -28.95
CA ALA A 72 -3.89 -4.84 -28.97
C ALA A 72 -3.81 -5.43 -27.54
N ALA A 73 -3.04 -4.80 -26.66
CA ALA A 73 -2.89 -5.22 -25.28
C ALA A 73 -4.18 -5.07 -24.46
N MET A 74 -4.94 -4.00 -24.70
CA MET A 74 -6.10 -3.60 -23.88
C MET A 74 -7.46 -4.00 -24.46
N THR A 75 -7.50 -4.70 -25.61
CA THR A 75 -8.74 -5.21 -26.22
C THR A 75 -8.76 -6.73 -26.30
N ASP A 76 -9.95 -7.33 -26.36
CA ASP A 76 -10.13 -8.78 -26.40
C ASP A 76 -9.59 -9.45 -27.68
N SER A 77 -9.28 -8.65 -28.71
CA SER A 77 -8.84 -9.12 -30.02
C SER A 77 -7.33 -9.27 -30.19
N GLY A 78 -6.51 -8.83 -29.23
CA GLY A 78 -5.08 -8.62 -29.48
C GLY A 78 -4.10 -9.47 -28.66
N ALA A 79 -4.14 -9.42 -27.33
CA ALA A 79 -3.12 -10.02 -26.47
C ALA A 79 -3.67 -11.09 -25.51
N ASP A 80 -2.99 -12.24 -25.46
CA ASP A 80 -3.20 -13.30 -24.46
C ASP A 80 -2.49 -12.92 -23.15
N SER A 81 -2.97 -11.85 -22.49
CA SER A 81 -2.46 -11.39 -21.20
C SER A 81 -3.59 -11.10 -20.21
N ASP A 82 -3.32 -11.35 -18.94
CA ASP A 82 -4.25 -11.09 -17.84
C ASP A 82 -4.10 -9.68 -17.28
N VAL A 83 -2.87 -9.16 -17.27
CA VAL A 83 -2.49 -7.82 -16.82
C VAL A 83 -1.40 -7.24 -17.71
N ILE A 84 -1.22 -5.92 -17.66
CA ILE A 84 -0.20 -5.18 -18.40
C ILE A 84 0.69 -4.38 -17.43
N ILE A 85 2.02 -4.50 -17.60
CA ILE A 85 3.02 -3.65 -16.96
C ILE A 85 3.82 -2.93 -18.05
N THR A 86 4.00 -1.62 -17.94
CA THR A 86 4.71 -0.83 -18.96
C THR A 86 6.22 -0.96 -18.84
N CYS A 87 6.93 -0.92 -19.97
CA CYS A 87 8.39 -1.00 -20.00
C CYS A 87 9.08 0.23 -19.37
N GLY A 88 8.52 1.43 -19.56
CA GLY A 88 9.09 2.66 -19.02
C GLY A 88 8.12 3.84 -19.05
N GLY A 89 8.52 4.93 -18.39
CA GLY A 89 7.95 6.26 -18.64
C GLY A 89 8.45 6.82 -19.98
N GLY A 90 8.55 8.14 -20.10
CA GLY A 90 9.14 8.82 -21.25
C GLY A 90 8.67 10.26 -21.35
N GLU A 91 8.54 10.77 -22.57
CA GLU A 91 8.37 12.22 -22.79
C GLU A 91 7.12 12.56 -23.62
N LEU A 92 6.77 11.71 -24.59
CA LEU A 92 5.88 12.07 -25.69
C LEU A 92 4.74 11.07 -25.90
N MET A 93 4.30 10.33 -24.88
CA MET A 93 3.11 9.49 -24.98
C MET A 93 1.84 10.32 -25.27
N CYS A 94 1.86 11.63 -25.03
CA CYS A 94 0.82 12.54 -25.50
C CYS A 94 0.60 12.47 -27.03
N GLU A 95 1.63 12.16 -27.83
CA GLU A 95 1.52 11.93 -29.28
C GLU A 95 0.92 10.56 -29.63
N VAL A 96 0.92 9.62 -28.68
CA VAL A 96 0.35 8.28 -28.81
C VAL A 96 -1.15 8.28 -28.54
N VAL A 97 -1.62 9.14 -27.62
CA VAL A 97 -3.04 9.26 -27.24
C VAL A 97 -4.01 9.32 -28.43
N PRO A 98 -3.74 10.06 -29.53
CA PRO A 98 -4.58 10.06 -30.74
C PRO A 98 -4.79 8.71 -31.43
N PHE A 99 -3.94 7.73 -31.16
CA PHE A 99 -4.01 6.40 -31.73
C PHE A 99 -4.62 5.37 -30.76
N ILE A 100 -4.97 5.77 -29.54
CA ILE A 100 -5.62 4.89 -28.55
C ILE A 100 -7.13 4.88 -28.78
N ASP A 101 -7.70 3.70 -28.98
CA ASP A 101 -9.14 3.50 -29.16
C ASP A 101 -9.82 3.26 -27.80
N PHE A 102 -10.02 4.34 -27.05
CA PHE A 102 -10.68 4.29 -25.75
C PHE A 102 -12.10 3.72 -25.82
N ASP A 103 -12.80 3.86 -26.95
CA ASP A 103 -14.14 3.29 -27.12
C ASP A 103 -14.11 1.76 -27.26
N ALA A 104 -13.13 1.21 -27.98
CA ALA A 104 -12.91 -0.23 -28.06
C ALA A 104 -12.46 -0.80 -26.71
N ILE A 105 -11.55 -0.12 -26.01
CA ILE A 105 -11.07 -0.51 -24.68
C ILE A 105 -12.23 -0.50 -23.66
N LYS A 106 -13.11 0.50 -23.72
CA LYS A 106 -14.32 0.57 -22.88
C LYS A 106 -15.28 -0.59 -23.11
N LYS A 107 -15.31 -1.16 -24.32
CA LYS A 107 -16.19 -2.30 -24.69
C LYS A 107 -15.54 -3.67 -24.46
N SER A 108 -14.21 -3.74 -24.38
CA SER A 108 -13.46 -4.98 -24.15
C SER A 108 -13.39 -5.33 -22.67
N ARG A 109 -13.04 -6.55 -22.27
CA ARG A 109 -12.84 -6.90 -20.85
C ARG A 109 -11.84 -5.94 -20.17
N PRO A 110 -12.14 -5.40 -18.96
CA PRO A 110 -11.18 -4.55 -18.27
C PRO A 110 -9.93 -5.36 -17.89
N LYS A 111 -8.76 -4.75 -18.07
CA LYS A 111 -7.45 -5.35 -17.82
C LYS A 111 -6.62 -4.39 -16.96
N TRP A 112 -5.88 -4.90 -15.97
CA TRP A 112 -4.98 -4.05 -15.19
C TRP A 112 -3.89 -3.51 -16.10
N TYR A 113 -3.63 -2.22 -15.97
CA TYR A 113 -2.51 -1.52 -16.58
C TYR A 113 -1.74 -0.86 -15.46
N MET A 114 -0.44 -1.12 -15.37
CA MET A 114 0.46 -0.53 -14.38
C MET A 114 1.61 0.21 -15.04
N GLY A 115 1.77 1.47 -14.64
CA GLY A 115 2.85 2.36 -15.06
C GLY A 115 2.71 3.73 -14.40
N TYR A 116 3.74 4.56 -14.49
CA TYR A 116 3.73 5.92 -13.95
C TYR A 116 4.41 6.90 -14.91
N SER A 117 4.56 8.16 -14.49
CA SER A 117 5.19 9.23 -15.27
C SER A 117 4.38 9.51 -16.54
N ASP A 118 5.00 9.46 -17.73
CA ASP A 118 4.34 9.65 -19.02
C ASP A 118 3.15 8.71 -19.27
N ASN A 119 3.13 7.53 -18.61
CA ASN A 119 1.98 6.62 -18.62
C ASN A 119 0.73 7.21 -17.93
N THR A 120 0.83 8.36 -17.26
CA THR A 120 -0.33 9.19 -16.85
C THR A 120 -1.29 9.38 -18.02
N ASN A 121 -0.77 9.54 -19.24
CA ASN A 121 -1.57 9.64 -20.47
C ASN A 121 -2.56 8.47 -20.65
N TYR A 122 -2.27 7.27 -20.13
CA TYR A 122 -3.22 6.15 -20.13
C TYR A 122 -3.82 5.87 -18.76
N VAL A 123 -3.05 5.90 -17.67
CA VAL A 123 -3.55 5.64 -16.31
C VAL A 123 -4.70 6.58 -15.96
N PHE A 124 -4.55 7.87 -16.24
CA PHE A 124 -5.60 8.86 -16.01
C PHE A 124 -6.75 8.75 -17.03
N LEU A 125 -6.43 8.68 -18.33
CA LEU A 125 -7.46 8.65 -19.37
C LEU A 125 -8.27 7.34 -19.41
N SER A 126 -7.73 6.22 -18.95
CA SER A 126 -8.48 4.98 -18.80
C SER A 126 -9.61 5.12 -17.77
N ALA A 127 -9.37 5.81 -16.65
CA ALA A 127 -10.40 6.15 -15.69
C ALA A 127 -11.42 7.14 -16.28
N VAL A 128 -10.94 8.22 -16.90
CA VAL A 128 -11.79 9.33 -17.38
C VAL A 128 -12.61 8.96 -18.62
N LEU A 129 -12.01 8.28 -19.60
CA LEU A 129 -12.63 7.99 -20.91
C LEU A 129 -13.21 6.57 -20.99
N ALA A 130 -12.48 5.58 -20.47
CA ALA A 130 -12.87 4.16 -20.56
C ALA A 130 -13.63 3.66 -19.32
N ASP A 131 -13.74 4.46 -18.26
CA ASP A 131 -14.32 4.08 -16.97
C ASP A 131 -13.68 2.81 -16.38
N THR A 132 -12.38 2.64 -16.58
CA THR A 132 -11.61 1.47 -16.16
C THR A 132 -10.50 1.90 -15.21
N ALA A 133 -10.36 1.23 -14.07
CA ALA A 133 -9.30 1.51 -13.11
C ALA A 133 -7.92 1.06 -13.63
N ALA A 134 -6.87 1.80 -13.25
CA ALA A 134 -5.48 1.48 -13.59
C ALA A 134 -4.56 1.80 -12.41
N ILE A 135 -3.40 1.15 -12.35
CA ILE A 135 -2.44 1.31 -11.25
C ILE A 135 -1.37 2.33 -11.66
N TYR A 136 -1.33 3.45 -10.96
CA TYR A 136 -0.19 4.35 -10.97
C TYR A 136 0.92 3.73 -10.12
N GLY A 137 1.93 3.17 -10.77
CA GLY A 137 2.90 2.31 -10.09
C GLY A 137 4.13 2.01 -10.95
N PRO A 138 5.09 1.24 -10.41
CA PRO A 138 6.38 1.04 -11.05
C PRO A 138 6.28 0.36 -12.43
N CYS A 139 7.14 0.79 -13.35
CA CYS A 139 7.35 0.13 -14.64
C CYS A 139 8.14 -1.19 -14.46
N ALA A 140 8.12 -2.05 -15.49
CA ALA A 140 8.68 -3.39 -15.47
C ALA A 140 10.15 -3.50 -14.97
N PRO A 141 11.07 -2.58 -15.31
CA PRO A 141 12.44 -2.61 -14.81
C PRO A 141 12.56 -2.55 -13.27
N ALA A 142 11.61 -1.97 -12.56
CA ALA A 142 11.67 -1.92 -11.09
C ALA A 142 11.64 -3.33 -10.46
N PHE A 143 10.89 -4.26 -11.08
CA PHE A 143 10.83 -5.67 -10.70
C PHE A 143 12.11 -6.45 -11.05
N GLY A 144 13.07 -5.80 -11.72
CA GLY A 144 14.37 -6.36 -12.01
C GLY A 144 15.40 -6.17 -10.91
N ARG A 145 15.19 -5.21 -10.00
CA ARG A 145 16.13 -4.95 -8.90
C ARG A 145 16.03 -6.07 -7.85
N GLU A 146 17.09 -6.39 -7.14
CA GLU A 146 17.12 -7.46 -6.13
C GLU A 146 17.84 -7.05 -4.84
N PRO A 147 17.23 -7.25 -3.65
CA PRO A 147 15.84 -7.68 -3.44
C PRO A 147 14.83 -6.60 -3.88
N TRP A 148 13.56 -6.99 -4.08
CA TRP A 148 12.50 -6.00 -4.27
C TRP A 148 12.39 -5.12 -3.02
N HIS A 149 12.36 -3.81 -3.22
CA HIS A 149 11.93 -2.91 -2.17
C HIS A 149 10.45 -3.19 -1.84
N LYS A 150 10.03 -2.96 -0.60
CA LYS A 150 8.64 -3.20 -0.15
C LYS A 150 7.60 -2.57 -1.08
N SER A 151 7.90 -1.40 -1.64
CA SER A 151 7.00 -0.71 -2.56
C SER A 151 6.79 -1.43 -3.89
N VAL A 152 7.81 -2.12 -4.39
CA VAL A 152 7.72 -2.98 -5.58
C VAL A 152 6.92 -4.24 -5.24
N GLU A 153 7.12 -4.82 -4.05
CA GLU A 153 6.29 -5.93 -3.57
C GLU A 153 4.81 -5.54 -3.42
N ASP A 154 4.53 -4.38 -2.83
CA ASP A 154 3.16 -3.88 -2.66
C ASP A 154 2.50 -3.65 -4.02
N ALA A 155 3.24 -3.15 -5.02
CA ALA A 155 2.72 -2.98 -6.38
C ALA A 155 2.35 -4.31 -7.02
N PHE A 156 3.19 -5.34 -6.84
CA PHE A 156 2.89 -6.68 -7.31
C PHE A 156 1.68 -7.29 -6.59
N LYS A 157 1.64 -7.20 -5.25
CA LYS A 157 0.54 -7.71 -4.43
C LYS A 157 -0.79 -7.03 -4.73
N LEU A 158 -0.77 -5.75 -5.08
CA LEU A 158 -1.96 -5.01 -5.50
C LEU A 158 -2.44 -5.49 -6.87
N LEU A 159 -1.52 -5.73 -7.81
CA LEU A 159 -1.80 -6.27 -9.14
C LEU A 159 -2.36 -7.71 -9.08
N SER A 160 -1.89 -8.53 -8.13
CA SER A 160 -2.37 -9.89 -7.90
C SER A 160 -3.60 -9.98 -6.99
N GLY A 161 -4.02 -8.86 -6.39
CA GLY A 161 -5.16 -8.80 -5.46
C GLY A 161 -4.90 -9.47 -4.12
N GLU A 162 -3.63 -9.65 -3.75
CA GLU A 162 -3.21 -10.16 -2.43
C GLU A 162 -3.37 -9.12 -1.33
N ILE A 163 -3.34 -7.83 -1.68
CA ILE A 163 -3.63 -6.71 -0.77
C ILE A 163 -4.68 -5.79 -1.37
N ASP A 164 -5.48 -5.19 -0.51
CA ASP A 164 -6.43 -4.11 -0.81
C ASP A 164 -6.05 -2.80 -0.10
N THR A 165 -4.92 -2.82 0.62
CA THR A 165 -4.47 -1.73 1.47
C THR A 165 -2.99 -1.50 1.25
N VAL A 166 -2.61 -0.25 0.99
CA VAL A 166 -1.23 0.19 0.80
C VAL A 166 -0.90 1.24 1.85
N THR A 167 0.35 1.27 2.33
CA THR A 167 0.84 2.25 3.30
C THR A 167 2.07 3.00 2.75
N GLY A 168 2.34 4.18 3.31
CA GLY A 168 3.60 4.89 3.10
C GLY A 168 4.81 4.13 3.68
N TYR A 169 6.01 4.64 3.38
CA TYR A 169 7.29 4.04 3.74
C TYR A 169 8.13 4.96 4.63
N ASP A 170 8.94 4.38 5.51
CA ASP A 170 9.68 5.15 6.54
C ASP A 170 10.86 5.95 5.98
N MET A 171 11.43 5.51 4.86
CA MET A 171 12.63 6.05 4.26
C MET A 171 12.44 6.26 2.76
N TRP A 172 13.12 7.26 2.21
CA TRP A 172 13.16 7.58 0.80
C TRP A 172 14.59 7.85 0.32
N GLU A 173 14.79 7.76 -0.98
CA GLU A 173 16.09 7.94 -1.64
C GLU A 173 16.18 9.38 -2.15
N LYS A 174 17.06 10.14 -1.52
CA LYS A 174 17.46 11.46 -1.98
C LYS A 174 18.74 11.30 -2.79
N GLU A 175 18.67 11.65 -4.07
CA GLU A 175 19.84 11.68 -4.93
C GLU A 175 20.86 12.71 -4.40
N GLU A 176 22.11 12.29 -4.25
CA GLU A 176 23.21 13.18 -3.85
C GLU A 176 23.63 14.02 -5.07
N TYR A 177 23.52 15.34 -4.96
CA TYR A 177 23.97 16.27 -5.99
C TYR A 177 25.50 16.30 -6.08
N ASP A 178 26.04 15.97 -7.25
CA ASP A 178 27.45 16.21 -7.57
C ASP A 178 27.60 17.65 -8.10
N GLU A 179 28.10 18.56 -7.26
CA GLU A 179 28.28 19.98 -7.57
C GLU A 179 29.15 20.25 -8.82
N ASP A 180 29.89 19.25 -9.32
CA ASP A 180 30.78 19.36 -10.47
C ASP A 180 30.14 18.87 -11.80
N SER A 181 28.80 18.79 -11.90
CA SER A 181 28.10 18.31 -13.10
C SER A 181 27.04 19.27 -13.66
N ASP A 182 27.17 19.61 -14.95
CA ASP A 182 26.24 20.46 -15.69
C ASP A 182 25.08 19.67 -16.35
N ASP A 183 24.89 18.39 -16.03
CA ASP A 183 23.89 17.52 -16.69
C ASP A 183 23.03 16.75 -15.66
N PHE A 184 21.75 17.13 -15.58
CA PHE A 184 20.74 16.50 -14.72
C PHE A 184 20.38 15.06 -15.15
N SER A 185 20.75 14.63 -16.36
CA SER A 185 20.23 13.40 -16.96
C SER A 185 21.11 12.14 -16.81
N GLU A 186 22.32 12.26 -16.25
CA GLU A 186 23.29 11.14 -16.23
C GLU A 186 23.98 10.85 -14.89
N LYS A 187 23.60 11.48 -13.77
CA LYS A 187 24.33 11.32 -12.50
C LYS A 187 23.51 10.79 -11.33
N SER A 188 23.13 9.51 -11.41
CA SER A 188 22.94 8.67 -10.22
C SER A 188 23.91 7.49 -10.26
N GLN A 189 25.20 7.79 -10.06
CA GLN A 189 26.28 6.80 -9.96
C GLN A 189 26.48 5.96 -11.24
N ALA A 190 27.73 5.65 -11.55
CA ALA A 190 27.99 4.41 -12.27
C ALA A 190 27.51 3.27 -11.36
N GLU A 191 26.23 2.88 -11.44
CA GLU A 191 25.74 1.64 -10.87
C GLU A 191 26.64 0.55 -11.44
N THR A 192 27.57 0.02 -10.64
CA THR A 192 28.39 -1.11 -11.06
C THR A 192 27.53 -2.36 -11.21
N ASP A 193 26.34 -2.37 -10.59
CA ASP A 193 25.30 -3.39 -10.74
C ASP A 193 23.92 -2.76 -11.01
N PRO A 194 23.34 -2.92 -12.23
CA PRO A 194 22.04 -2.39 -12.60
C PRO A 194 20.86 -2.99 -11.81
N LEU A 195 21.09 -4.09 -11.08
CA LEU A 195 20.07 -4.79 -10.29
C LEU A 195 20.02 -4.33 -8.83
N THR A 196 20.85 -3.36 -8.44
CA THR A 196 20.88 -2.83 -7.07
C THR A 196 19.48 -2.34 -6.64
N PRO A 197 19.00 -2.59 -5.41
CA PRO A 197 17.71 -2.08 -4.93
C PRO A 197 17.77 -0.57 -4.67
N TYR A 198 16.62 0.05 -4.38
CA TYR A 198 16.57 1.46 -3.95
C TYR A 198 17.50 1.71 -2.75
N GLN A 199 18.25 2.80 -2.80
CA GLN A 199 19.20 3.21 -1.76
C GLN A 199 18.57 4.27 -0.87
N VAL A 200 17.49 3.90 -0.17
CA VAL A 200 16.78 4.81 0.73
C VAL A 200 17.70 5.29 1.86
N ASN A 201 17.88 6.61 1.98
CA ASN A 201 18.89 7.26 2.80
C ASN A 201 18.35 8.41 3.65
N GLU A 202 17.13 8.89 3.38
CA GLU A 202 16.46 9.97 4.10
C GLU A 202 15.16 9.50 4.75
N ARG A 203 14.79 10.09 5.89
CA ARG A 203 13.54 9.74 6.57
C ARG A 203 12.35 10.43 5.91
N THR A 204 11.25 9.69 5.76
CA THR A 204 9.98 10.24 5.32
C THR A 204 9.38 11.16 6.39
N VAL A 205 9.08 12.39 5.98
CA VAL A 205 8.37 13.39 6.80
C VAL A 205 7.27 14.01 5.96
N ASN A 206 6.02 13.68 6.26
CA ASN A 206 4.88 14.24 5.54
C ASN A 206 4.65 15.70 5.96
N GLN A 207 4.08 16.50 5.06
CA GLN A 207 3.72 17.90 5.34
C GLN A 207 2.23 18.12 5.17
N TYR A 208 1.60 18.70 6.19
CA TYR A 208 0.16 18.88 6.25
C TYR A 208 -0.23 20.34 6.11
N TYR A 209 -1.13 20.65 5.19
CA TYR A 209 -1.90 21.88 5.22
C TYR A 209 -3.36 21.55 5.54
N LEU A 210 -3.86 22.19 6.59
CA LEU A 210 -5.25 22.08 7.04
C LEU A 210 -5.91 23.45 6.99
N PRO A 211 -7.17 23.57 6.52
CA PRO A 211 -7.87 24.85 6.42
C PRO A 211 -7.91 25.65 7.74
N GLU A 212 -8.00 24.95 8.87
CA GLU A 212 -8.00 25.51 10.22
C GLU A 212 -6.63 26.03 10.70
N ASN A 213 -5.53 25.58 10.09
CA ASN A 213 -4.17 25.95 10.46
C ASN A 213 -3.72 27.19 9.67
N ASN A 214 -4.06 28.37 10.18
CA ASN A 214 -3.71 29.72 9.69
C ASN A 214 -2.47 29.81 8.74
N ASN A 215 -2.70 29.56 7.45
CA ASN A 215 -1.78 29.71 6.31
C ASN A 215 -0.41 29.00 6.38
N GLY A 216 -0.23 27.98 7.23
CA GLY A 216 1.05 27.26 7.37
C GLY A 216 0.94 25.76 7.13
N THR A 217 2.08 25.12 6.87
CA THR A 217 2.19 23.66 6.91
C THR A 217 2.60 23.18 8.30
N VAL A 218 2.22 21.96 8.65
CA VAL A 218 2.60 21.26 9.88
C VAL A 218 3.35 19.99 9.51
N SER A 219 4.51 19.76 10.14
CA SER A 219 5.28 18.54 9.97
C SER A 219 4.53 17.33 10.52
N GLY A 220 4.62 16.18 9.86
CA GLY A 220 4.08 14.92 10.36
C GLY A 220 4.67 14.46 11.70
N ASP A 221 5.84 14.94 12.09
CA ASP A 221 6.39 14.69 13.42
C ASP A 221 5.58 15.40 14.53
N ASP A 222 5.06 16.58 14.20
CA ASP A 222 4.30 17.45 15.09
C ASP A 222 2.78 17.21 14.97
N PHE A 223 2.33 16.56 13.88
CA PHE A 223 0.93 16.27 13.62
C PHE A 223 0.42 15.11 14.51
N LYS A 224 -0.44 15.43 15.49
CA LYS A 224 -0.96 14.47 16.48
C LYS A 224 -2.37 13.97 16.20
N GLU A 225 -3.02 14.51 15.18
CA GLU A 225 -4.40 14.16 14.82
C GLU A 225 -4.42 13.09 13.71
N ARG A 226 -5.61 12.56 13.44
CA ARG A 226 -5.86 11.64 12.34
C ARG A 226 -6.77 12.29 11.33
N ILE A 227 -6.36 12.32 10.07
CA ILE A 227 -7.20 12.77 8.95
C ILE A 227 -7.74 11.52 8.27
N GLU A 228 -9.05 11.47 8.02
CA GLU A 228 -9.67 10.43 7.20
C GLU A 228 -10.47 11.08 6.08
N ILE A 229 -10.27 10.57 4.87
CA ILE A 229 -10.92 11.07 3.66
C ILE A 229 -11.42 9.86 2.88
N LYS A 230 -12.74 9.77 2.68
CA LYS A 230 -13.33 8.84 1.72
C LYS A 230 -13.58 9.56 0.40
N GLY A 231 -13.14 8.97 -0.70
CA GLY A 231 -13.38 9.51 -2.03
C GLY A 231 -12.70 8.71 -3.13
N ARG A 232 -13.01 9.04 -4.38
CA ARG A 232 -12.44 8.39 -5.56
C ARG A 232 -11.07 8.97 -5.87
N LEU A 233 -10.06 8.11 -5.97
CA LEU A 233 -8.70 8.49 -6.29
C LEU A 233 -8.60 8.86 -7.76
N LEU A 234 -8.01 10.00 -8.08
CA LEU A 234 -7.78 10.45 -9.45
C LEU A 234 -6.50 11.28 -9.53
N GLY A 235 -5.67 11.05 -10.54
CA GLY A 235 -4.45 11.85 -10.74
C GLY A 235 -3.30 11.11 -11.41
N GLY A 236 -2.07 11.48 -11.07
CA GLY A 236 -0.84 11.07 -11.74
C GLY A 236 0.21 12.19 -11.76
N CYS A 237 1.07 12.19 -12.78
CA CYS A 237 2.12 13.20 -12.95
C CYS A 237 1.54 14.55 -13.41
N LEU A 238 1.81 15.62 -12.67
CA LEU A 238 1.31 16.98 -12.89
C LEU A 238 1.72 17.53 -14.26
N ASP A 239 2.95 17.24 -14.66
CA ASP A 239 3.53 17.58 -15.97
C ASP A 239 2.56 17.14 -17.07
N LEU A 240 2.09 15.90 -17.03
CA LEU A 240 1.20 15.32 -18.03
C LEU A 240 -0.26 15.70 -17.82
N LEU A 241 -0.74 15.77 -16.57
CA LEU A 241 -2.11 16.19 -16.27
C LEU A 241 -2.40 17.60 -16.84
N SER A 242 -1.46 18.53 -16.69
CA SER A 242 -1.62 19.91 -17.16
C SER A 242 -1.72 20.01 -18.69
N LEU A 243 -1.03 19.13 -19.43
CA LEU A 243 -1.06 19.08 -20.89
C LEU A 243 -2.39 18.56 -21.45
N LEU A 244 -3.14 17.79 -20.66
CA LEU A 244 -4.45 17.28 -21.08
C LEU A 244 -5.54 18.35 -21.00
N VAL A 245 -5.37 19.37 -20.16
CA VAL A 245 -6.38 20.42 -19.91
C VAL A 245 -6.75 21.15 -21.21
N GLY A 246 -8.05 21.20 -21.51
CA GLY A 246 -8.57 21.88 -22.71
C GLY A 246 -8.36 21.13 -24.03
N THR A 247 -7.73 19.95 -24.02
CA THR A 247 -7.66 19.09 -25.20
C THR A 247 -9.00 18.37 -25.45
N LYS A 248 -9.16 17.71 -26.60
CA LYS A 248 -10.35 16.87 -26.87
C LYS A 248 -10.47 15.65 -25.93
N TYR A 249 -9.42 15.32 -25.18
CA TYR A 249 -9.41 14.24 -24.18
C TYR A 249 -9.79 14.74 -22.79
N ASP A 250 -9.88 16.05 -22.57
CA ASP A 250 -10.33 16.63 -21.31
C ASP A 250 -11.85 16.43 -21.15
N ARG A 251 -12.22 15.25 -20.66
CA ARG A 251 -13.58 14.89 -20.24
C ARG A 251 -13.69 14.81 -18.73
N VAL A 252 -12.78 15.47 -18.00
CA VAL A 252 -12.67 15.38 -16.54
C VAL A 252 -13.95 15.87 -15.89
N ASN A 253 -14.50 17.01 -16.32
CA ASN A 253 -15.75 17.53 -15.78
C ASN A 253 -16.92 16.53 -15.90
N GLU A 254 -16.99 15.72 -16.96
CA GLU A 254 -18.02 14.68 -17.09
C GLU A 254 -17.80 13.52 -16.14
N PHE A 255 -16.54 13.12 -15.95
CA PHE A 255 -16.16 12.13 -14.94
C PHE A 255 -16.52 12.60 -13.52
N LEU A 256 -16.20 13.86 -13.19
CA LEU A 256 -16.53 14.49 -11.91
C LEU A 256 -18.04 14.52 -11.66
N GLU A 257 -18.83 14.83 -12.68
CA GLU A 257 -20.30 14.80 -12.59
C GLU A 257 -20.82 13.39 -12.33
N LYS A 258 -20.29 12.40 -13.04
CA LYS A 258 -20.68 10.98 -12.88
C LYS A 258 -20.39 10.46 -11.47
N TYR A 259 -19.27 10.86 -10.87
CA TYR A 259 -18.81 10.39 -9.55
C TYR A 259 -18.93 11.45 -8.46
N ARG A 260 -19.84 12.42 -8.64
CA ARG A 260 -20.05 13.54 -7.71
C ARG A 260 -20.22 13.09 -6.25
N ASP A 261 -21.01 12.03 -6.04
CA ASP A 261 -21.39 11.57 -4.69
C ASP A 261 -20.23 10.88 -3.96
N ASP A 262 -19.26 10.33 -4.70
CA ASP A 262 -18.04 9.79 -4.09
C ASP A 262 -17.13 10.94 -3.61
N GLY A 263 -17.10 12.05 -4.35
CA GLY A 263 -16.05 13.06 -4.23
C GLY A 263 -14.70 12.56 -4.72
N ILE A 264 -13.74 13.46 -4.90
CA ILE A 264 -12.43 13.12 -5.47
C ILE A 264 -11.29 13.37 -4.47
N ILE A 265 -10.38 12.42 -4.36
CA ILE A 265 -9.09 12.59 -3.71
C ILE A 265 -8.04 12.66 -4.82
N TRP A 266 -7.40 13.82 -4.96
CA TRP A 266 -6.41 14.03 -6.01
C TRP A 266 -5.03 13.56 -5.54
N PHE A 267 -4.42 12.62 -6.25
CA PHE A 267 -3.02 12.25 -6.03
C PHE A 267 -2.15 12.81 -7.16
N ILE A 268 -1.14 13.61 -6.83
CA ILE A 268 -0.38 14.39 -7.80
C ILE A 268 1.10 14.33 -7.42
N GLU A 269 1.97 14.17 -8.40
CA GLU A 269 3.42 14.26 -8.23
C GLU A 269 4.02 15.01 -9.42
N SER A 270 5.25 15.49 -9.31
CA SER A 270 5.87 16.33 -10.35
C SER A 270 7.28 15.84 -10.64
N CYS A 271 7.60 15.70 -11.92
CA CYS A 271 8.95 15.37 -12.38
C CYS A 271 9.72 16.65 -12.72
N ASP A 272 9.42 17.25 -13.88
CA ASP A 272 10.26 18.30 -14.47
C ASP A 272 9.78 19.71 -14.14
N LEU A 273 8.53 19.87 -13.69
CA LEU A 273 8.04 21.19 -13.33
C LEU A 273 8.76 21.73 -12.10
N ASP A 274 9.46 22.85 -12.30
CA ASP A 274 9.94 23.69 -11.20
C ASP A 274 8.78 24.27 -10.36
N MET A 275 9.10 24.88 -9.21
CA MET A 275 8.10 25.39 -8.26
C MET A 275 7.09 26.37 -8.90
N LEU A 276 7.54 27.21 -9.83
CA LEU A 276 6.68 28.18 -10.50
C LEU A 276 5.80 27.52 -11.57
N SER A 277 6.31 26.49 -12.23
CA SER A 277 5.61 25.71 -13.25
C SER A 277 4.55 24.83 -12.61
N MET A 278 4.85 24.16 -11.49
CA MET A 278 3.86 23.45 -10.67
C MET A 278 2.70 24.38 -10.29
N ARG A 279 3.02 25.59 -9.81
CA ARG A 279 2.02 26.59 -9.43
C ARG A 279 1.11 26.98 -10.61
N ARG A 280 1.68 27.20 -11.80
CA ARG A 280 0.92 27.52 -13.01
C ARG A 280 0.06 26.36 -13.50
N ALA A 281 0.58 25.14 -13.44
CA ALA A 281 -0.13 23.92 -13.81
C ALA A 281 -1.36 23.69 -12.91
N LEU A 282 -1.18 23.79 -11.59
CA LEU A 282 -2.28 23.68 -10.62
C LEU A 282 -3.31 24.79 -10.81
N TRP A 283 -2.87 26.02 -11.08
CA TRP A 283 -3.78 27.12 -11.41
C TRP A 283 -4.62 26.79 -12.65
N GLN A 284 -3.99 26.34 -13.73
CA GLN A 284 -4.68 25.97 -14.97
C GLN A 284 -5.72 24.86 -14.75
N MET A 285 -5.37 23.79 -14.03
CA MET A 285 -6.29 22.69 -13.71
C MET A 285 -7.49 23.19 -12.87
N ARG A 286 -7.23 24.06 -11.88
CA ARG A 286 -8.28 24.66 -11.05
C ARG A 286 -9.24 25.49 -11.89
N GLU A 287 -8.73 26.38 -12.74
CA GLU A 287 -9.55 27.25 -13.60
C GLU A 287 -10.30 26.45 -14.68
N ALA A 288 -9.80 25.28 -15.08
CA ALA A 288 -10.53 24.34 -15.93
C ALA A 288 -11.65 23.56 -15.21
N GLY A 289 -11.79 23.75 -13.89
CA GLY A 289 -12.82 23.12 -13.07
C GLY A 289 -12.49 21.68 -12.64
N TRP A 290 -11.24 21.23 -12.77
CA TRP A 290 -10.87 19.85 -12.44
C TRP A 290 -11.01 19.53 -10.94
N PHE A 291 -10.90 20.53 -10.06
CA PHE A 291 -10.98 20.30 -8.61
C PHE A 291 -12.40 20.41 -8.03
N ARG A 292 -13.44 20.32 -8.87
CA ARG A 292 -14.82 20.21 -8.38
C ARG A 292 -14.99 18.90 -7.59
N TYR A 293 -15.77 18.97 -6.50
CA TYR A 293 -16.03 17.84 -5.60
C TYR A 293 -14.79 17.25 -4.92
N VAL A 294 -13.68 17.98 -4.88
CA VAL A 294 -12.49 17.55 -4.17
C VAL A 294 -12.77 17.38 -2.67
N LYS A 295 -12.16 16.36 -2.09
CA LYS A 295 -12.21 16.01 -0.66
C LYS A 295 -10.85 16.15 0.02
N GLY A 296 -9.77 16.06 -0.75
CA GLY A 296 -8.41 16.28 -0.29
C GLY A 296 -7.39 16.07 -1.40
N PHE A 297 -6.14 16.41 -1.10
CA PHE A 297 -5.01 16.27 -2.00
C PHE A 297 -3.88 15.46 -1.35
N MET A 298 -3.23 14.65 -2.18
CA MET A 298 -2.07 13.82 -1.87
C MET A 298 -0.95 14.19 -2.84
N PHE A 299 0.05 14.90 -2.38
CA PHE A 299 1.19 15.32 -3.19
C PHE A 299 2.41 14.46 -2.89
N GLY A 300 2.96 13.87 -3.94
CA GLY A 300 4.26 13.23 -3.92
C GLY A 300 5.39 14.24 -3.78
N ARG A 301 6.56 13.79 -3.34
CA ARG A 301 7.78 14.61 -3.37
C ARG A 301 8.13 14.94 -4.83
N PRO A 302 8.27 16.23 -5.20
CA PRO A 302 8.69 16.59 -6.56
C PRO A 302 10.17 16.25 -6.77
N LEU A 303 10.61 16.01 -8.00
CA LEU A 303 12.04 15.77 -8.29
C LEU A 303 12.90 16.98 -7.84
N HIS A 304 12.38 18.19 -8.02
CA HIS A 304 12.93 19.45 -7.51
C HIS A 304 12.76 19.65 -5.98
N PHE A 305 12.87 18.57 -5.20
CA PHE A 305 12.66 18.59 -3.75
C PHE A 305 13.68 19.49 -3.04
N GLY A 306 13.19 20.39 -2.20
CA GLY A 306 13.98 21.33 -1.41
C GLY A 306 14.39 22.59 -2.17
N GLU A 307 14.01 22.72 -3.44
CA GLU A 307 14.30 23.91 -4.24
C GLU A 307 13.34 25.08 -3.95
N GLU A 308 13.82 26.30 -4.23
CA GLU A 308 13.04 27.52 -4.15
C GLU A 308 13.28 28.37 -5.40
N ALA A 309 12.20 28.93 -5.96
CA ALA A 309 12.26 29.88 -7.07
C ALA A 309 11.44 31.13 -6.75
N LEU A 310 12.11 32.29 -6.70
CA LEU A 310 11.49 33.60 -6.50
C LEU A 310 10.57 33.68 -5.26
N GLY A 311 10.96 33.05 -4.14
CA GLY A 311 10.16 33.01 -2.90
C GLY A 311 9.04 31.96 -2.91
N VAL A 312 8.98 31.10 -3.91
CA VAL A 312 8.06 29.96 -3.98
C VAL A 312 8.86 28.68 -3.78
N ASN A 313 8.49 27.90 -2.76
CA ASN A 313 9.02 26.56 -2.52
C ASN A 313 7.94 25.52 -2.88
N GLN A 314 8.25 24.24 -2.74
CA GLN A 314 7.33 23.14 -3.08
C GLN A 314 5.99 23.20 -2.36
N TYR A 315 5.97 23.68 -1.11
CA TYR A 315 4.74 23.77 -0.34
C TYR A 315 3.89 24.97 -0.74
N SER A 316 4.48 26.14 -0.95
CA SER A 316 3.75 27.34 -1.36
C SER A 316 3.35 27.30 -2.83
N ALA A 317 4.05 26.52 -3.66
CA ALA A 317 3.64 26.22 -5.03
C ALA A 317 2.26 25.53 -5.07
N VAL A 318 1.99 24.65 -4.11
CA VAL A 318 0.73 23.91 -3.98
C VAL A 318 -0.30 24.67 -3.16
N THR A 319 0.03 24.99 -1.91
CA THR A 319 -0.94 25.46 -0.89
C THR A 319 -1.56 26.79 -1.27
N ASP A 320 -0.82 27.73 -1.84
CA ASP A 320 -1.38 29.04 -2.18
C ASP A 320 -2.44 29.00 -3.28
N ILE A 321 -2.37 28.02 -4.19
CA ILE A 321 -3.35 27.85 -5.26
C ILE A 321 -4.58 27.07 -4.76
N LEU A 322 -4.36 26.09 -3.88
CA LEU A 322 -5.38 25.13 -3.49
C LEU A 322 -6.07 25.45 -2.17
N LYS A 323 -5.51 26.30 -1.30
CA LYS A 323 -6.09 26.63 0.01
C LYS A 323 -7.52 27.14 -0.04
N GLU A 324 -7.89 27.84 -1.10
CA GLU A 324 -9.25 28.37 -1.30
C GLU A 324 -10.32 27.26 -1.43
N LEU A 325 -9.90 26.02 -1.71
CA LEU A 325 -10.78 24.86 -1.81
C LEU A 325 -11.19 24.30 -0.44
N ASN A 326 -10.57 24.77 0.65
CA ASN A 326 -10.90 24.41 2.05
C ASN A 326 -10.97 22.89 2.29
N VAL A 327 -9.98 22.15 1.76
CA VAL A 327 -9.80 20.70 1.98
C VAL A 327 -8.37 20.41 2.45
N PRO A 328 -8.14 19.28 3.13
CA PRO A 328 -6.79 18.86 3.53
C PRO A 328 -5.86 18.66 2.33
N ILE A 329 -4.61 19.08 2.48
CA ILE A 329 -3.53 18.84 1.51
C ILE A 329 -2.38 18.17 2.28
N VAL A 330 -2.03 16.95 1.88
CA VAL A 330 -0.89 16.21 2.43
C VAL A 330 0.18 16.13 1.35
N MET A 331 1.39 16.56 1.66
CA MET A 331 2.54 16.63 0.76
C MET A 331 3.68 15.75 1.27
N ASP A 332 4.69 15.58 0.42
CA ASP A 332 5.88 14.77 0.63
C ASP A 332 5.57 13.28 0.84
N LEU A 333 4.56 12.77 0.14
CA LEU A 333 4.22 11.37 0.11
C LEU A 333 5.15 10.60 -0.84
N ASP A 334 5.23 9.28 -0.67
CA ASP A 334 6.00 8.35 -1.51
C ASP A 334 5.31 8.12 -2.87
N ILE A 335 4.99 9.19 -3.60
CA ILE A 335 4.27 9.13 -4.88
C ILE A 335 5.16 9.80 -5.92
N GLY A 336 5.44 9.11 -7.03
CA GLY A 336 6.14 9.70 -8.18
C GLY A 336 7.60 9.28 -8.33
N HIS A 337 8.43 10.23 -8.76
CA HIS A 337 9.75 9.96 -9.33
C HIS A 337 10.86 9.71 -8.30
N LEU A 338 10.70 10.18 -7.06
CA LEU A 338 11.66 9.92 -5.98
C LEU A 338 11.32 8.59 -5.27
N PRO A 339 12.24 7.59 -5.24
CA PRO A 339 11.96 6.31 -4.60
C PRO A 339 11.79 6.43 -3.08
N PRO A 340 10.99 5.56 -2.45
CA PRO A 340 10.15 4.53 -3.05
C PRO A 340 8.84 5.08 -3.63
N MET A 341 8.18 4.27 -4.48
CA MET A 341 6.89 4.61 -5.08
C MET A 341 5.76 3.74 -4.51
N MET A 342 4.85 4.35 -3.77
CA MET A 342 3.59 3.79 -3.31
C MET A 342 2.63 3.59 -4.51
N PRO A 343 2.19 2.35 -4.80
CA PRO A 343 1.25 2.11 -5.90
C PRO A 343 -0.15 2.61 -5.56
N ILE A 344 -0.78 3.33 -6.49
CA ILE A 344 -2.11 3.92 -6.33
C ILE A 344 -3.06 3.47 -7.43
N ILE A 345 -4.25 2.98 -7.08
CA ILE A 345 -5.27 2.63 -8.09
C ILE A 345 -6.09 3.87 -8.50
N CYS A 346 -5.77 4.42 -9.66
CA CYS A 346 -6.50 5.52 -10.29
C CYS A 346 -7.91 5.09 -10.68
N GLY A 347 -8.89 5.91 -10.32
CA GLY A 347 -10.31 5.70 -10.57
C GLY A 347 -11.05 4.94 -9.46
N THR A 348 -10.38 4.42 -8.43
CA THR A 348 -11.00 3.58 -7.39
C THR A 348 -11.51 4.38 -6.21
N LEU A 349 -12.62 3.95 -5.60
CA LEU A 349 -13.10 4.52 -4.33
C LEU A 349 -12.19 4.03 -3.21
N ALA A 350 -11.76 4.91 -2.30
CA ALA A 350 -10.87 4.53 -1.23
C ALA A 350 -11.18 5.27 0.08
N ASP A 351 -10.84 4.63 1.19
CA ASP A 351 -10.66 5.28 2.49
C ASP A 351 -9.17 5.58 2.65
N VAL A 352 -8.83 6.87 2.72
CA VAL A 352 -7.46 7.34 2.91
C VAL A 352 -7.33 7.91 4.31
N SER A 353 -6.29 7.50 5.05
CA SER A 353 -6.01 8.03 6.37
C SER A 353 -4.55 8.44 6.55
N PHE A 354 -4.36 9.49 7.33
CA PHE A 354 -3.04 10.03 7.68
C PHE A 354 -2.93 10.16 9.20
N THR A 355 -1.79 9.72 9.76
CA THR A 355 -1.49 9.86 11.19
C THR A 355 0.02 9.99 11.36
N GLY A 356 0.48 11.16 11.83
CA GLY A 356 1.91 11.45 11.89
C GLY A 356 2.57 11.39 10.50
N ASN A 357 3.54 10.49 10.30
CA ASN A 357 4.14 10.23 8.97
C ASN A 357 3.54 9.00 8.25
N MET A 358 2.59 8.32 8.87
CA MET A 358 1.94 7.15 8.28
C MET A 358 0.80 7.57 7.35
N THR A 359 0.85 7.09 6.13
CA THR A 359 -0.22 7.17 5.13
C THR A 359 -0.80 5.79 4.91
N GLN A 360 -2.12 5.66 4.79
CA GLN A 360 -2.80 4.41 4.44
C GLN A 360 -3.89 4.69 3.41
N ILE A 361 -3.95 3.86 2.37
CA ILE A 361 -5.01 3.83 1.36
C ILE A 361 -5.63 2.45 1.38
N ARG A 362 -6.92 2.35 1.72
CA ARG A 362 -7.70 1.11 1.61
C ARG A 362 -8.69 1.24 0.45
N TYR A 363 -8.60 0.35 -0.51
CA TYR A 363 -9.44 0.35 -1.71
C TYR A 363 -10.80 -0.31 -1.45
N ASP A 364 -11.85 0.34 -1.94
CA ASP A 364 -13.23 -0.13 -1.91
C ASP A 364 -13.62 -0.56 -3.33
N PHE A 365 -13.53 -1.87 -3.57
CA PHE A 365 -13.88 -2.48 -4.85
C PHE A 365 -15.38 -2.80 -4.97
N GLU A 366 -16.23 -2.38 -4.01
CA GLU A 366 -17.65 -2.71 -4.05
C GLU A 366 -18.35 -2.12 -5.28
N ASP A 367 -19.04 -3.01 -6.00
CA ASP A 367 -19.73 -2.70 -7.25
C ASP A 367 -21.13 -2.16 -6.92
N LYS A 368 -21.26 -0.84 -6.72
CA LYS A 368 -22.55 -0.17 -6.43
C LYS A 368 -23.62 -0.32 -7.54
N ASN A 369 -23.32 -1.02 -8.64
CA ASN A 369 -24.23 -1.22 -9.77
C ASN A 369 -24.96 -2.57 -9.80
N ASN A 370 -24.77 -3.48 -8.84
CA ASN A 370 -25.64 -4.65 -8.66
C ASN A 370 -26.75 -4.38 -7.64
N SER A 371 -27.63 -3.43 -7.96
CA SER A 371 -28.97 -3.41 -7.38
C SER A 371 -29.85 -4.44 -8.10
N SER A 372 -29.66 -5.71 -7.79
CA SER A 372 -30.66 -6.74 -8.03
C SER A 372 -30.74 -7.65 -6.81
N GLU A 373 -31.93 -7.65 -6.22
CA GLU A 373 -32.34 -8.48 -5.10
C GLU A 373 -31.89 -9.92 -5.28
N ASP A 374 -30.97 -10.38 -4.42
CA ASP A 374 -30.92 -11.78 -4.02
C ASP A 374 -30.56 -11.84 -2.53
N LYS A 375 -31.62 -11.97 -1.72
CA LYS A 375 -31.52 -12.32 -0.30
C LYS A 375 -31.05 -13.77 -0.21
N ILE A 376 -29.77 -13.97 0.12
CA ILE A 376 -29.31 -15.23 0.68
C ILE A 376 -29.22 -15.05 2.19
N ASP A 377 -30.19 -15.67 2.88
CA ASP A 377 -30.18 -15.89 4.32
C ASP A 377 -28.95 -16.73 4.69
N ASN A 378 -27.98 -16.15 5.39
CA ASN A 378 -26.98 -16.88 6.15
C ASN A 378 -27.04 -16.45 7.61
N LYS A 379 -27.71 -17.27 8.42
CA LYS A 379 -27.50 -17.35 9.86
C LYS A 379 -26.24 -18.17 10.14
N SER A 380 -25.16 -17.55 10.58
CA SER A 380 -24.15 -18.18 11.45
C SER A 380 -23.22 -17.14 12.06
N ASP A 381 -23.17 -17.19 13.38
CA ASP A 381 -22.16 -16.70 14.33
C ASP A 381 -21.88 -15.19 14.38
N ASP A 382 -22.17 -14.60 15.55
CA ASP A 382 -22.03 -13.19 15.90
C ASP A 382 -20.60 -12.65 15.65
N ILE A 383 -20.35 -12.14 14.45
CA ILE A 383 -19.19 -11.31 14.14
C ILE A 383 -19.52 -9.87 14.58
N LYS A 384 -18.96 -9.43 15.70
CA LYS A 384 -18.93 -8.01 16.06
C LYS A 384 -17.86 -7.31 15.22
N VAL A 385 -18.32 -6.44 14.32
CA VAL A 385 -17.48 -5.43 13.66
C VAL A 385 -17.18 -4.33 14.67
N PHE A 386 -15.89 -4.08 14.96
CA PHE A 386 -15.45 -3.08 15.95
C PHE A 386 -15.05 -1.74 15.31
N ASP A 387 -15.29 -0.68 16.09
CA ASP A 387 -15.12 0.74 15.80
C ASP A 387 -13.72 1.23 16.23
N ARG A 388 -12.98 1.83 15.29
CA ARG A 388 -11.57 2.21 15.40
C ARG A 388 -11.30 3.44 16.29
N GLU A 389 -12.31 4.21 16.67
CA GLU A 389 -12.10 5.50 17.37
C GLU A 389 -11.83 5.38 18.89
N LYS A 390 -11.82 4.18 19.49
CA LYS A 390 -11.81 4.02 20.96
C LYS A 390 -10.65 3.27 21.61
N ASP A 391 -9.85 2.48 20.89
CA ASP A 391 -8.88 1.59 21.54
C ASP A 391 -7.43 2.08 21.40
N SER A 392 -6.97 2.77 22.45
CA SER A 392 -5.59 3.25 22.66
C SER A 392 -4.54 2.13 22.73
N VAL A 393 -4.97 0.88 22.88
CA VAL A 393 -4.15 -0.33 22.92
C VAL A 393 -3.45 -0.58 21.57
N LEU A 394 -4.11 -0.25 20.45
CA LEU A 394 -3.57 -0.48 19.12
C LEU A 394 -2.38 0.45 18.79
N ALA A 395 -2.33 1.64 19.39
CA ALA A 395 -1.21 2.57 19.24
C ALA A 395 0.07 2.02 19.90
N ASP A 396 -0.06 1.38 21.06
CA ASP A 396 1.07 0.75 21.78
C ASP A 396 1.62 -0.50 21.06
N PHE A 397 0.74 -1.23 20.37
CA PHE A 397 1.10 -2.34 19.48
C PHE A 397 1.94 -1.93 18.27
N LEU A 398 1.84 -0.65 17.86
CA LEU A 398 2.50 -0.13 16.65
C LEU A 398 3.87 0.52 16.92
N GLU A 399 4.18 0.87 18.17
CA GLU A 399 5.50 1.42 18.55
C GLU A 399 6.62 0.37 18.61
N HIS A 400 6.30 -0.92 18.64
CA HIS A 400 7.29 -1.99 18.78
C HIS A 400 7.63 -2.65 17.43
N ASN A 401 8.84 -2.35 16.94
CA ASN A 401 9.52 -2.93 15.76
C ASN A 401 9.10 -4.37 15.44
N ARG A 402 8.31 -4.56 14.38
CA ARG A 402 7.85 -5.88 13.93
C ARG A 402 9.00 -6.67 13.33
N LYS A 403 9.33 -7.82 13.91
CA LYS A 403 10.27 -8.79 13.34
C LYS A 403 9.57 -10.04 12.79
N SER A 404 8.32 -10.27 13.20
CA SER A 404 7.52 -11.46 12.87
C SER A 404 6.22 -11.12 12.13
N GLU A 405 5.65 -12.11 11.44
CA GLU A 405 4.39 -12.02 10.69
C GLU A 405 3.18 -11.73 11.58
N ALA A 406 3.18 -12.25 12.81
CA ALA A 406 2.18 -11.94 13.83
C ALA A 406 2.84 -11.46 15.12
N VAL A 407 2.12 -10.65 15.89
CA VAL A 407 2.49 -10.25 17.25
C VAL A 407 1.32 -10.47 18.19
N CYS A 408 1.56 -10.98 19.40
CA CYS A 408 0.52 -11.11 20.40
C CYS A 408 0.96 -10.74 21.81
N TYR A 409 0.00 -10.30 22.63
CA TYR A 409 0.10 -10.27 24.08
C TYR A 409 -0.80 -11.34 24.67
N VAL A 410 -0.31 -12.03 25.69
CA VAL A 410 -1.02 -13.10 26.39
C VAL A 410 -0.99 -12.85 27.89
N ASP A 411 -2.14 -13.01 28.55
CA ASP A 411 -2.27 -12.91 30.01
C ASP A 411 -3.33 -13.90 30.53
N GLY A 412 -3.32 -14.17 31.83
CA GLY A 412 -4.16 -15.16 32.50
C GLY A 412 -4.75 -14.67 33.82
N SER A 413 -6.03 -14.97 34.05
CA SER A 413 -6.73 -14.64 35.30
C SER A 413 -7.29 -15.89 35.99
N PHE A 414 -7.39 -15.86 37.32
CA PHE A 414 -7.90 -16.97 38.13
C PHE A 414 -8.86 -16.46 39.21
N ASP A 415 -10.10 -16.97 39.21
CA ASP A 415 -11.07 -16.68 40.26
C ASP A 415 -11.06 -17.79 41.33
N LYS A 416 -10.62 -17.43 42.54
CA LYS A 416 -10.54 -18.33 43.69
C LYS A 416 -11.92 -18.78 44.21
N ALA A 417 -12.96 -17.99 44.00
CA ALA A 417 -14.30 -18.29 44.50
C ALA A 417 -15.01 -19.35 43.64
N SER A 418 -14.91 -19.23 42.31
CA SER A 418 -15.47 -20.22 41.38
C SER A 418 -14.50 -21.36 41.02
N GLY A 419 -13.20 -21.19 41.27
CA GLY A 419 -12.16 -22.14 40.88
C GLY A 419 -11.94 -22.24 39.36
N ARG A 420 -12.39 -21.22 38.62
CA ARG A 420 -12.22 -21.08 37.16
C ARG A 420 -11.01 -20.22 36.85
N TYR A 421 -10.42 -20.45 35.69
CA TYR A 421 -9.34 -19.65 35.16
C TYR A 421 -9.64 -19.25 33.72
N ALA A 422 -9.01 -18.20 33.23
CA ALA A 422 -9.25 -17.68 31.89
C ALA A 422 -7.97 -17.16 31.27
N CYS A 423 -7.97 -17.13 29.94
CA CYS A 423 -6.94 -16.51 29.14
C CYS A 423 -7.50 -15.30 28.40
N GLY A 424 -6.63 -14.31 28.24
CA GLY A 424 -6.80 -13.18 27.35
C GLY A 424 -5.65 -13.16 26.36
N VAL A 425 -5.96 -13.03 25.08
CA VAL A 425 -4.99 -12.88 24.01
C VAL A 425 -5.43 -11.74 23.13
N ILE A 426 -4.48 -10.89 22.76
CA ILE A 426 -4.64 -9.96 21.66
C ILE A 426 -3.56 -10.29 20.65
N LEU A 427 -3.98 -10.67 19.46
CA LEU A 427 -3.10 -11.07 18.37
C LEU A 427 -3.33 -10.12 17.20
N LEU A 428 -2.25 -9.55 16.67
CA LEU A 428 -2.27 -8.71 15.49
C LEU A 428 -1.57 -9.46 14.36
N HIS A 429 -2.29 -9.72 13.28
CA HIS A 429 -1.78 -10.36 12.07
C HIS A 429 -2.41 -9.68 10.85
N ASN A 430 -1.60 -9.27 9.86
CA ASN A 430 -2.06 -8.57 8.65
C ASN A 430 -2.96 -7.34 8.93
N GLY A 431 -2.68 -6.61 10.01
CA GLY A 431 -3.46 -5.43 10.40
C GLY A 431 -4.83 -5.75 11.03
N GLN A 432 -5.16 -7.02 11.20
CA GLN A 432 -6.35 -7.48 11.90
C GLN A 432 -6.01 -7.79 13.36
N LEU A 433 -6.73 -7.15 14.28
CA LEU A 433 -6.69 -7.45 15.71
C LEU A 433 -7.65 -8.60 16.01
N ILE A 434 -7.16 -9.64 16.66
CA ILE A 434 -7.90 -10.82 17.07
C ILE A 434 -7.84 -10.89 18.59
N GLU A 435 -9.00 -10.81 19.22
CA GLU A 435 -9.14 -10.97 20.66
C GLU A 435 -9.61 -12.38 20.99
N ILE A 436 -8.90 -13.06 21.89
CA ILE A 436 -9.29 -14.37 22.41
C ILE A 436 -9.51 -14.20 23.91
N SER A 437 -10.76 -14.33 24.33
CA SER A 437 -11.15 -14.29 25.74
C SER A 437 -11.91 -15.57 26.05
N LYS A 438 -11.29 -16.49 26.81
CA LYS A 438 -11.86 -17.80 27.11
C LYS A 438 -11.66 -18.19 28.56
N SER A 439 -12.72 -18.74 29.16
CA SER A 439 -12.68 -19.30 30.52
C SER A 439 -12.73 -20.83 30.48
N PHE A 440 -12.08 -21.44 31.45
CA PHE A 440 -11.96 -22.88 31.58
C PHE A 440 -12.32 -23.32 33.00
N GLN A 441 -12.76 -24.57 33.13
CA GLN A 441 -13.04 -25.22 34.39
C GLN A 441 -12.44 -26.62 34.35
N ASP A 442 -11.17 -26.73 34.73
CA ASP A 442 -10.43 -27.99 34.76
C ASP A 442 -9.85 -28.23 36.16
N GLU A 443 -10.27 -29.33 36.80
CA GLU A 443 -9.87 -29.71 38.16
C GLU A 443 -8.37 -30.05 38.28
N GLU A 444 -7.71 -30.49 37.20
CA GLU A 444 -6.28 -30.86 37.23
C GLU A 444 -5.34 -29.64 37.08
N LEU A 445 -5.79 -28.61 36.33
CA LEU A 445 -5.05 -27.37 36.09
C LEU A 445 -5.23 -26.31 37.20
N LYS A 446 -6.20 -26.48 38.11
CA LYS A 446 -6.37 -25.64 39.32
C LYS A 446 -5.09 -25.45 40.14
N THR A 447 -4.18 -26.42 40.11
CA THR A 447 -2.92 -26.35 40.87
C THR A 447 -1.91 -25.35 40.30
N MET A 448 -2.18 -24.74 39.15
CA MET A 448 -1.30 -23.78 38.47
C MET A 448 -1.78 -22.33 38.54
N TRP A 449 -2.93 -22.07 39.19
CA TRP A 449 -3.47 -20.72 39.46
C TRP A 449 -3.41 -19.83 38.20
N ASN A 450 -2.82 -18.64 38.29
CA ASN A 450 -2.79 -17.65 37.19
C ASN A 450 -2.04 -18.15 35.95
N VAL A 451 -1.05 -19.04 36.12
CA VAL A 451 -0.22 -19.53 35.02
C VAL A 451 -1.00 -20.45 34.07
N ALA A 452 -2.09 -21.08 34.54
CA ALA A 452 -2.92 -21.91 33.69
C ALA A 452 -3.59 -21.11 32.57
N GLY A 453 -4.04 -19.89 32.88
CA GLY A 453 -4.64 -18.99 31.89
C GLY A 453 -3.64 -18.54 30.84
N GLU A 454 -2.45 -18.13 31.26
CA GLU A 454 -1.42 -17.65 30.33
C GLU A 454 -0.90 -18.77 29.41
N ILE A 455 -0.75 -20.00 29.92
CA ILE A 455 -0.43 -21.18 29.08
C ILE A 455 -1.51 -21.41 28.01
N GLU A 456 -2.79 -21.38 28.39
CA GLU A 456 -3.88 -21.52 27.43
C GLU A 456 -3.88 -20.38 26.40
N GLY A 457 -3.58 -19.15 26.84
CA GLY A 457 -3.44 -17.99 25.96
C GLY A 457 -2.33 -18.19 24.92
N SER A 458 -1.13 -18.59 25.36
CA SER A 458 -0.02 -18.90 24.47
C SER A 458 -0.35 -20.03 23.48
N MET A 459 -1.02 -21.09 23.93
CA MET A 459 -1.43 -22.19 23.07
C MET A 459 -2.44 -21.75 22.02
N HIS A 460 -3.40 -20.90 22.37
CA HIS A 460 -4.39 -20.36 21.44
C HIS A 460 -3.75 -19.43 20.40
N ALA A 461 -2.81 -18.58 20.81
CA ALA A 461 -2.05 -17.72 19.90
C ALA A 461 -1.23 -18.55 18.90
N ILE A 462 -0.47 -19.53 19.39
CA ILE A 462 0.33 -20.43 18.54
C ILE A 462 -0.56 -21.25 17.62
N LYS A 463 -1.68 -21.79 18.14
CA LYS A 463 -2.63 -22.56 17.33
C LYS A 463 -3.21 -21.71 16.21
N TYR A 464 -3.59 -20.48 16.51
CA TYR A 464 -4.07 -19.54 15.50
C TYR A 464 -3.04 -19.37 14.39
N CYS A 465 -1.77 -19.17 14.75
CA CYS A 465 -0.69 -19.05 13.78
C CYS A 465 -0.53 -20.31 12.91
N VAL A 466 -0.50 -21.49 13.51
CA VAL A 466 -0.36 -22.76 12.77
C VAL A 466 -1.55 -23.00 11.84
N ASP A 467 -2.77 -22.83 12.34
CA ASP A 467 -4.00 -23.06 11.57
C ASP A 467 -4.12 -22.11 10.36
N HIS A 468 -3.51 -20.91 10.46
CA HIS A 468 -3.51 -19.90 9.39
C HIS A 468 -2.21 -19.85 8.59
N GLY A 469 -1.30 -20.81 8.79
CA GLY A 469 -0.05 -20.92 8.02
C GLY A 469 1.00 -19.83 8.30
N ILE A 470 0.87 -19.09 9.41
CA ILE A 470 1.79 -18.04 9.84
C ILE A 470 3.13 -18.67 10.25
N LYS A 471 4.26 -18.11 9.80
CA LYS A 471 5.60 -18.70 10.00
C LYS A 471 6.42 -18.09 11.12
N SER A 472 6.06 -16.90 11.60
CA SER A 472 6.73 -16.25 12.73
C SER A 472 5.78 -15.51 13.66
N LEU A 473 6.00 -15.60 14.96
CA LEU A 473 5.19 -14.95 16.01
C LEU A 473 6.09 -14.28 17.06
N ASP A 474 5.92 -12.97 17.26
CA ASP A 474 6.44 -12.26 18.44
C ASP A 474 5.40 -12.36 19.57
N MET A 475 5.71 -13.12 20.63
CA MET A 475 4.81 -13.34 21.77
C MET A 475 5.29 -12.61 23.02
N TYR A 476 4.49 -11.66 23.50
CA TYR A 476 4.72 -10.90 24.72
C TYR A 476 3.92 -11.51 25.88
N TYR A 477 4.59 -11.78 27.01
CA TYR A 477 4.02 -12.51 28.14
C TYR A 477 4.70 -12.09 29.45
N ASP A 478 4.06 -12.31 30.61
CA ASP A 478 4.52 -11.77 31.89
C ASP A 478 5.17 -12.83 32.81
N TYR A 479 4.80 -14.11 32.66
CA TYR A 479 5.34 -15.21 33.44
C TYR A 479 6.44 -15.96 32.70
N GLU A 480 7.65 -15.89 33.23
CA GLU A 480 8.86 -16.48 32.67
C GLU A 480 8.77 -17.98 32.31
N GLY A 481 7.84 -18.72 32.92
CA GLY A 481 7.63 -20.13 32.60
C GLY A 481 7.12 -20.39 31.18
N ILE A 482 6.42 -19.44 30.55
CA ILE A 482 5.85 -19.60 29.20
C ILE A 482 6.94 -19.90 28.17
N GLU A 483 8.03 -19.12 28.16
CA GLU A 483 9.19 -19.40 27.32
C GLU A 483 9.97 -20.61 27.84
N LYS A 484 10.32 -20.61 29.14
CA LYS A 484 11.28 -21.58 29.69
C LYS A 484 10.80 -23.02 29.63
N TRP A 485 9.49 -23.28 29.70
CA TRP A 485 8.94 -24.62 29.46
C TRP A 485 8.89 -24.99 27.98
N ALA A 486 8.52 -24.06 27.10
CA ALA A 486 8.48 -24.28 25.65
C ALA A 486 9.87 -24.69 25.13
N VAL A 487 10.89 -23.86 25.40
CA VAL A 487 12.26 -24.08 24.90
C VAL A 487 13.08 -25.09 25.73
N GLY A 488 12.47 -25.69 26.78
CA GLY A 488 13.06 -26.79 27.55
C GLY A 488 14.12 -26.39 28.60
N LEU A 489 14.19 -25.11 28.97
CA LEU A 489 15.08 -24.62 30.03
C LEU A 489 14.60 -24.99 31.44
N TRP A 490 13.28 -25.16 31.63
CA TRP A 490 12.67 -25.59 32.89
C TRP A 490 12.08 -27.00 32.76
N LYS A 491 12.21 -27.81 33.84
CA LYS A 491 11.60 -29.15 33.90
C LYS A 491 10.07 -29.06 33.97
N THR A 492 9.38 -29.85 33.15
CA THR A 492 7.93 -29.94 33.10
C THR A 492 7.41 -31.02 34.06
N ASN A 493 7.14 -30.62 35.30
CA ASN A 493 6.79 -31.56 36.38
C ASN A 493 5.28 -31.82 36.53
N LYS A 494 4.42 -30.95 35.97
CA LYS A 494 2.96 -31.05 36.03
C LYS A 494 2.41 -31.45 34.65
N GLU A 495 1.23 -32.07 34.60
CA GLU A 495 0.68 -32.51 33.31
C GLU A 495 0.40 -31.33 32.36
N GLY A 496 -0.10 -30.20 32.89
CA GLY A 496 -0.28 -28.97 32.10
C GLY A 496 1.00 -28.46 31.43
N THR A 497 2.14 -28.44 32.14
CA THR A 497 3.41 -27.99 31.55
C THR A 497 4.01 -29.00 30.58
N LYS A 498 3.74 -30.30 30.78
CA LYS A 498 4.11 -31.34 29.82
C LYS A 498 3.28 -31.25 28.54
N ALA A 499 1.98 -31.03 28.67
CA ALA A 499 1.08 -30.85 27.53
C ALA A 499 1.44 -29.62 26.70
N TYR A 500 1.69 -28.48 27.37
CA TYR A 500 2.15 -27.25 26.72
C TYR A 500 3.45 -27.46 25.95
N LYS A 501 4.45 -28.12 26.56
CA LYS A 501 5.70 -28.43 25.86
C LYS A 501 5.50 -29.33 24.64
N ARG A 502 4.69 -30.40 24.74
CA ARG A 502 4.40 -31.28 23.60
C ARG A 502 3.71 -30.52 22.47
N PHE A 503 2.78 -29.63 22.80
CA PHE A 503 2.09 -28.78 21.83
C PHE A 503 3.07 -27.82 21.14
N TYR A 504 3.93 -27.15 21.91
CA TYR A 504 4.94 -26.24 21.37
C TYR A 504 5.93 -26.98 20.47
N ASP A 505 6.48 -28.12 20.90
CA ASP A 505 7.46 -28.88 20.12
C ASP A 505 6.90 -29.34 18.76
N GLU A 506 5.59 -29.57 18.66
CA GLU A 506 4.91 -29.88 17.38
C GLU A 506 4.75 -28.62 16.52
N ALA A 507 4.24 -27.53 17.10
CA ALA A 507 4.05 -26.26 16.39
C ALA A 507 5.38 -25.66 15.89
N ALA A 508 6.46 -25.83 16.65
CA ALA A 508 7.79 -25.32 16.33
C ALA A 508 8.41 -25.92 15.06
N LYS A 509 7.82 -26.99 14.50
CA LYS A 509 8.21 -27.52 13.19
C LYS A 509 7.79 -26.60 12.02
N GLU A 510 6.77 -25.77 12.24
CA GLU A 510 6.12 -24.97 11.19
C GLU A 510 6.02 -23.48 11.53
N LEU A 511 6.24 -23.10 12.80
CA LEU A 511 6.16 -21.74 13.34
C LEU A 511 7.40 -21.40 14.18
N THR A 512 8.04 -20.26 13.90
CA THR A 512 9.09 -19.70 14.76
C THR A 512 8.46 -18.75 15.79
N VAL A 513 8.62 -19.02 17.08
CA VAL A 513 8.10 -18.14 18.14
C VAL A 513 9.26 -17.39 18.82
N HIS A 514 9.17 -16.07 18.81
CA HIS A 514 10.06 -15.15 19.50
C HIS A 514 9.41 -14.71 20.81
N PHE A 515 9.99 -15.12 21.93
CA PHE A 515 9.45 -14.87 23.26
C PHE A 515 9.99 -13.55 23.83
N HIS A 516 9.07 -12.65 24.23
CA HIS A 516 9.38 -11.35 24.80
C HIS A 516 8.77 -11.20 26.19
N LYS A 517 9.58 -11.36 27.23
CA LYS A 517 9.10 -11.18 28.60
C LYS A 517 8.84 -9.70 28.91
N VAL A 518 7.63 -9.38 29.33
CA VAL A 518 7.24 -8.05 29.84
C VAL A 518 7.05 -8.08 31.35
N LYS A 519 7.01 -6.89 31.97
CA LYS A 519 6.63 -6.77 33.39
C LYS A 519 5.11 -6.64 33.46
N GLY A 520 4.44 -7.52 34.20
CA GLY A 520 3.00 -7.39 34.46
C GLY A 520 2.67 -6.03 35.08
N HIS A 521 1.58 -5.40 34.62
CA HIS A 521 1.10 -4.08 35.06
C HIS A 521 2.13 -2.95 35.00
N SER A 522 2.91 -2.88 33.92
CA SER A 522 3.93 -1.84 33.72
C SER A 522 3.49 -0.67 32.84
N GLY A 523 2.19 -0.56 32.53
CA GLY A 523 1.65 0.44 31.61
C GLY A 523 1.87 0.09 30.13
N ASN A 524 2.13 -1.19 29.83
CA ASN A 524 2.08 -1.72 28.47
C ASN A 524 0.61 -2.03 28.16
N MET A 525 0.05 -1.29 27.21
CA MET A 525 -1.37 -1.29 26.92
C MET A 525 -1.82 -2.63 26.31
N GLY A 526 -0.95 -3.29 25.55
CA GLY A 526 -1.19 -4.63 25.02
C GLY A 526 -1.37 -5.69 26.11
N ASN A 527 -0.49 -5.68 27.12
CA ASN A 527 -0.59 -6.58 28.27
C ASN A 527 -1.80 -6.24 29.13
N ASP A 528 -2.04 -4.95 29.41
CA ASP A 528 -3.17 -4.51 30.25
C ASP A 528 -4.52 -4.90 29.62
N LYS A 529 -4.63 -4.86 28.30
CA LYS A 529 -5.84 -5.31 27.58
C LYS A 529 -5.97 -6.83 27.55
N ALA A 530 -4.86 -7.58 27.49
CA ALA A 530 -4.90 -9.04 27.63
C ALA A 530 -5.38 -9.45 29.05
N ASP A 531 -4.95 -8.77 30.12
CA ASP A 531 -5.48 -8.96 31.48
C ASP A 531 -6.98 -8.63 31.54
N GLU A 532 -7.39 -7.51 30.95
CA GLU A 532 -8.82 -7.12 30.87
C GLU A 532 -9.66 -8.23 30.22
N LEU A 533 -9.21 -8.77 29.09
CA LEU A 533 -9.90 -9.86 28.38
C LEU A 533 -9.96 -11.14 29.23
N ALA A 534 -8.89 -11.48 29.94
CA ALA A 534 -8.87 -12.65 30.82
C ALA A 534 -9.86 -12.50 31.99
N ARG A 535 -9.94 -11.31 32.59
CA ARG A 535 -10.85 -11.00 33.71
C ARG A 535 -12.30 -10.93 33.25
N ALA A 536 -12.55 -10.31 32.09
CA ALA A 536 -13.87 -10.27 31.47
C ALA A 536 -14.43 -11.67 31.20
N ALA A 537 -13.60 -12.63 30.76
CA ALA A 537 -14.01 -14.04 30.58
C ALA A 537 -14.46 -14.72 31.89
N LEU A 538 -13.98 -14.26 33.04
CA LEU A 538 -14.41 -14.73 34.36
C LEU A 538 -15.56 -13.89 34.94
N GLY A 539 -15.92 -12.77 34.30
CA GLY A 539 -16.96 -11.85 34.74
C GLY A 539 -16.57 -11.01 35.95
N ILE A 540 -15.27 -10.69 36.09
CA ILE A 540 -14.68 -9.96 37.23
C ILE A 540 -13.91 -8.71 36.83
#